data_AF-A0A383CTH6-F1
#
_entry.id   AF-A0A383CTH6-F1
#
_cell.length_a   1.000
_cell.length_b   1.000
_cell.length_c   1.000
_cell.angle_alpha   90.00
_cell.angle_beta   90.00
_cell.angle_gamma   90.00
#
_symmetry.space_group_name_H-M   'P 1'
#
loop_
_entity.id
_entity.type
_entity.pdbx_description
1 polymer ?
#
loop_
_entity_poly.entity_id
_entity_poly.type
_entity_poly.pdbx_seq_one_letter_code
_entity_poly.pdbx_strand_id
1 'polypeptide(L)' 'MKQDYCILIHYHEIALKGKNRSWFERQLIKNIKHQLFGLPYTKVHLTAARIFCFGIDESLWNDYASRLRKVMG' A
#
# COMPACT_ATOMS: atom_id res chain seq x y z
N MET A 1 -7.14 0.97 24.40
CA MET A 1 -7.04 0.26 23.11
C MET A 1 -6.27 1.16 22.17
N LYS A 2 -5.11 0.73 21.66
CA LYS A 2 -4.40 1.49 20.62
C LYS A 2 -5.32 1.51 19.40
N GLN A 3 -5.73 2.69 18.95
CA GLN A 3 -6.43 2.80 17.68
C GLN A 3 -5.40 2.49 16.60
N ASP A 4 -5.54 1.32 15.98
CA ASP A 4 -4.66 0.92 14.90
C ASP A 4 -5.12 1.64 13.63
N TYR A 5 -4.40 2.70 13.27
CA TYR A 5 -4.62 3.40 12.02
C TYR A 5 -4.22 2.52 10.83
N CYS A 6 -4.92 2.70 9.72
CA CYS A 6 -4.72 1.95 8.50
C CYS A 6 -4.81 2.85 7.27
N ILE A 7 -3.91 2.61 6.31
CA ILE A 7 -3.98 3.25 4.98
C ILE A 7 -4.65 2.27 4.03
N LEU A 8 -5.72 2.72 3.40
CA LEU A 8 -6.40 2.01 2.31
C LEU A 8 -5.94 2.57 0.97
N ILE A 9 -5.31 1.72 0.15
CA ILE A 9 -4.81 2.08 -1.18
C ILE A 9 -5.70 1.45 -2.24
N HIS A 10 -6.31 2.33 -3.04
CA HIS A 10 -7.05 1.97 -4.24
C HIS A 10 -6.14 2.16 -5.45
N TYR A 11 -6.02 1.12 -6.27
CA TYR A 11 -5.42 1.24 -7.60
C TYR A 11 -6.53 1.01 -8.63
N HIS A 12 -6.47 1.73 -9.75
CA HIS A 12 -7.40 1.49 -10.83
C HIS A 12 -6.97 0.24 -11.60
N GLU A 13 -7.95 -0.59 -11.96
CA GLU A 13 -7.68 -1.79 -12.74
C GLU A 13 -7.08 -1.35 -14.08
N ILE A 14 -5.78 -1.60 -14.27
CA ILE A 14 -5.24 -1.67 -15.63
C ILE A 14 -6.06 -2.75 -16.31
N ALA A 15 -6.53 -2.51 -17.54
CA ALA A 15 -7.16 -3.53 -18.38
C ALA A 15 -6.15 -4.64 -18.69
N LEU A 16 -5.85 -5.46 -17.67
CA LEU A 16 -4.87 -6.51 -17.70
C LEU A 16 -5.56 -7.68 -18.40
N LYS A 17 -5.38 -7.76 -19.72
CA LYS A 17 -5.69 -8.99 -20.46
C LYS A 17 -4.93 -10.15 -19.78
N GLY A 18 -5.64 -11.03 -19.07
CA GLY A 18 -5.12 -12.31 -18.54
C GLY A 18 -4.52 -12.31 -17.12
N LYS A 19 -3.62 -13.28 -16.87
CA LYS A 19 -2.99 -13.62 -15.56
C LYS A 19 -2.01 -12.56 -14.98
N ASN A 20 -1.96 -11.36 -15.57
CA ASN A 20 -1.00 -10.31 -15.17
C ASN A 20 -1.40 -9.57 -13.90
N ARG A 21 -2.66 -9.67 -13.47
CA ARG A 21 -3.17 -9.04 -12.24
C ARG A 21 -2.37 -9.43 -11.00
N SER A 22 -2.19 -10.72 -10.75
CA SER A 22 -1.44 -11.16 -9.58
C SER A 22 0.04 -10.76 -9.63
N TRP A 23 0.62 -10.64 -10.83
CA TRP A 23 1.98 -10.13 -10.99
C TRP A 23 2.05 -8.64 -10.65
N PHE A 24 1.11 -7.84 -11.18
CA PHE A 24 1.00 -6.41 -10.90
C PHE A 24 0.79 -6.14 -9.41
N GLU A 25 -0.16 -6.83 -8.77
CA GLU A 25 -0.44 -6.69 -7.34
C GLU A 25 0.80 -6.99 -6.49
N ARG A 26 1.56 -8.06 -6.81
CA ARG A 26 2.82 -8.36 -6.12
C ARG A 26 3.87 -7.27 -6.31
N GLN A 27 4.00 -6.75 -7.52
CA GLN A 27 4.96 -5.68 -7.82
C GLN A 27 4.56 -4.37 -7.12
N LEU A 28 3.28 -4.02 -7.11
CA LEU A 28 2.75 -2.84 -6.41
C LEU A 28 3.00 -2.93 -4.91
N ILE A 29 2.71 -4.07 -4.28
CA ILE A 29 3.01 -4.30 -2.85
C ILE A 29 4.51 -4.17 -2.58
N LYS A 30 5.37 -4.68 -3.46
CA LYS A 30 6.83 -4.56 -3.33
C LYS A 30 7.27 -3.09 -3.38
N ASN A 31 6.74 -2.32 -4.33
CA ASN A 31 7.04 -0.90 -4.48
C ASN A 31 6.55 -0.08 -3.26
N ILE A 32 5.34 -0.38 -2.76
CA ILE A 32 4.79 0.24 -1.53
C ILE A 32 5.71 -0.03 -0.34
N LYS A 33 6.09 -1.30 -0.11
CA LYS A 33 7.01 -1.66 0.99
C LYS A 33 8.35 -0.94 0.89
N HIS A 34 8.86 -0.77 -0.33
CA HIS A 34 10.11 -0.04 -0.57
C HIS A 34 9.97 1.45 -0.23
N GLN A 35 8.88 2.10 -0.64
CA GLN A 35 8.63 3.50 -0.30
C GLN A 35 8.38 3.72 1.20
N LEU A 36 7.75 2.77 1.86
CA LEU A 36 7.51 2.81 3.31
C LEU A 36 8.73 2.37 4.13
N PHE A 37 9.87 2.08 3.51
CA PHE A 37 11.07 1.69 4.24
C PHE A 37 11.51 2.81 5.21
N GLY A 38 11.75 2.44 6.46
CA GLY A 38 12.10 3.37 7.54
C GLY A 38 10.91 4.10 8.18
N LEU A 39 9.67 3.85 7.76
CA LEU A 39 8.47 4.30 8.47
C LEU A 39 7.85 3.12 9.25
N PRO A 40 7.24 3.36 10.42
CA PRO A 40 6.62 2.28 11.20
C PRO A 40 5.37 1.74 10.49
N TYR A 41 5.30 0.44 10.26
CA TYR A 41 4.07 -0.24 9.85
C TYR A 41 4.15 -1.72 10.26
N THR A 42 3.01 -2.34 10.54
CA THR A 42 2.97 -3.73 11.00
C THR A 42 2.81 -4.70 9.84
N LYS A 43 1.89 -4.41 8.92
CA LYS A 43 1.55 -5.35 7.84
C LYS A 43 1.01 -4.63 6.62
N VAL A 44 1.43 -5.10 5.44
CA VAL A 44 0.80 -4.78 4.15
C VAL A 44 0.05 -6.01 3.67
N HIS A 45 -1.26 -5.88 3.42
CA HIS A 45 -2.12 -6.98 3.01
C HIS A 45 -2.98 -6.60 1.80
N LEU A 46 -3.20 -7.54 0.90
CA LEU A 46 -4.08 -7.37 -0.26
C LEU A 46 -5.35 -8.18 -0.02
N THR A 47 -6.51 -7.53 -0.11
CA THR A 47 -7.82 -8.17 0.01
C THR A 47 -8.78 -7.55 -0.99
N ALA A 48 -9.47 -8.38 -1.78
CA ALA A 48 -10.50 -7.94 -2.72
C ALA A 48 -10.08 -6.73 -3.59
N ALA A 49 -8.89 -6.82 -4.22
CA ALA A 49 -8.30 -5.77 -5.06
C ALA A 49 -7.87 -4.47 -4.33
N ARG A 50 -7.79 -4.49 -3.00
CA ARG A 50 -7.40 -3.32 -2.19
C ARG A 50 -6.18 -3.65 -1.34
N ILE A 51 -5.28 -2.69 -1.21
CA ILE A 51 -4.07 -2.86 -0.38
C ILE A 51 -4.27 -2.10 0.93
N PHE A 52 -4.06 -2.78 2.04
CA PHE A 52 -4.16 -2.26 3.40
C PHE A 52 -2.79 -2.21 4.03
N CYS A 53 -2.41 -1.06 4.58
CA CYS A 53 -1.21 -0.91 5.42
C CYS A 53 -1.64 -0.64 6.86
N PHE A 54 -1.47 -1.63 7.73
CA PHE A 54 -1.89 -1.58 9.13
C PHE A 54 -0.75 -1.14 10.07
N GLY A 55 -1.13 -0.56 11.20
CA GLY A 55 -0.20 -0.20 12.27
C GLY A 55 0.68 0.99 11.89
N ILE A 56 0.13 1.93 11.14
CA ILE A 56 0.81 3.19 10.81
C ILE A 56 0.78 4.14 12.01
N ASP A 57 1.72 5.08 12.02
CA ASP A 57 1.70 6.20 12.95
C ASP A 57 0.96 7.39 12.32
N GLU A 58 -0.20 7.76 12.84
CA GLU A 58 -0.99 8.88 12.33
C GLU A 58 -0.20 10.20 12.31
N SER A 59 0.71 10.41 13.27
CA SER A 59 1.50 11.65 13.35
C SER A 59 2.43 11.84 12.14
N LEU A 60 2.80 10.74 11.47
CA LEU A 60 3.64 10.72 10.28
C LEU A 60 2.83 10.65 8.98
N TRP A 61 1.50 10.85 9.01
CA TRP A 61 0.61 10.74 7.85
C TRP A 61 1.14 11.47 6.60
N ASN A 62 1.63 12.69 6.78
CA ASN A 62 2.15 13.49 5.67
C ASN A 62 3.36 12.82 4.97
N ASP A 63 4.21 12.12 5.73
CA ASP A 63 5.33 11.35 5.19
C ASP A 63 4.84 10.12 4.43
N TYR A 64 3.90 9.35 4.99
CA TYR A 64 3.28 8.22 4.29
C TYR A 64 2.66 8.68 2.97
N ALA A 65 1.83 9.72 3.01
CA ALA A 65 1.12 10.24 1.84
C ALA A 65 2.10 10.78 0.77
N SER A 66 3.15 11.49 1.17
CA SER A 66 4.19 12.00 0.27
C SER A 66 4.96 10.88 -0.42
N ARG A 67 5.30 9.81 0.30
CA ARG A 67 6.05 8.67 -0.26
C ARG A 67 5.18 7.76 -1.13
N LEU A 68 3.94 7.49 -0.71
CA LEU A 68 3.00 6.64 -1.45
C LEU A 68 2.55 7.29 -2.76
N ARG A 69 2.43 8.62 -2.83
CA ARG A 69 2.11 9.35 -4.07
C ARG A 69 3.16 9.19 -5.17
N LYS A 70 4.38 8.77 -4.82
CA LYS A 70 5.46 8.47 -5.79
C LYS A 70 5.39 7.04 -6.32
N VAL A 71 4.53 6.19 -5.77
CA VAL A 71 4.29 4.84 -6.29
C VAL A 71 3.40 4.96 -7.53
N MET A 72 3.90 4.52 -8.68
CA MET A 72 3.07 4.35 -9.88
C MET A 72 2.29 3.03 -9.78
N GLY A 73 0.99 3.07 -10.03
CA GLY A 73 0.10 1.91 -9.97
C GLY A 73 -1.37 2.29 -9.89
#